data_AF-A0A078MA27-F1
#
_entry.id   AF-A0A078MA27-F1
#
_cell.length_a   1.000
_cell.length_b   1.000
_cell.length_c   1.000
_cell.angle_alpha   90.00
_cell.angle_beta   90.00
_cell.angle_gamma   90.00
#
_symmetry.space_group_name_H-M   'P 1'
#
loop_
_entity.id
_entity.type
_entity.pdbx_description
1 polymer ?
#
loop_
_entity_poly.entity_id
_entity_poly.type
_entity_poly.pdbx_seq_one_letter_code
_entity_poly.pdbx_strand_id
1 'polypeptide(L)' 'MKDYSRLEQQKQIQFAVGMAGLKGGKPSTFTQNLLNHYENGQVTSVQLKQAILQKYAKASN' A
#
# COMPACT_ATOMS: atom_id res chain seq x y z
N MET A 1 23.28 -1.27 -7.71
CA MET A 1 22.39 -0.34 -6.97
C MET A 1 21.05 -1.03 -6.77
N LYS A 2 20.67 -1.49 -5.56
CA LYS A 2 19.25 -1.83 -5.30
C LYS A 2 18.82 -2.08 -3.85
N ASP A 3 19.70 -2.09 -2.86
CA ASP A 3 19.24 -2.19 -1.45
C ASP A 3 18.64 -0.90 -0.87
N TYR A 4 18.95 0.25 -1.46
CA TYR A 4 18.35 1.54 -1.06
C TYR A 4 16.83 1.62 -1.40
N SER A 5 16.35 0.85 -2.38
CA SER A 5 14.97 0.95 -2.88
C SER A 5 13.91 0.47 -1.88
N ARG A 6 14.20 -0.59 -1.11
CA ARG A 6 13.20 -1.21 -0.22
C ARG A 6 12.99 -0.40 1.04
N LEU A 7 14.07 0.11 1.63
CA LEU A 7 14.01 0.96 2.82
C LEU A 7 13.26 2.28 2.54
N GLU A 8 13.51 2.89 1.38
CA GLU A 8 12.78 4.10 0.98
C GLU A 8 11.29 3.82 0.71
N GLN A 9 10.97 2.69 0.08
CA GLN A 9 9.58 2.26 -0.08
C GLN A 9 8.87 2.06 1.26
N GLN A 10 9.50 1.38 2.22
CA GLN A 10 8.93 1.17 3.55
C GLN A 10 8.67 2.50 4.26
N LYS A 11 9.62 3.45 4.20
CA LYS A 11 9.44 4.80 4.75
C LYS A 11 8.26 5.53 4.12
N GLN A 12 8.12 5.47 2.80
CA GLN A 12 7.00 6.11 2.09
C GLN A 12 5.65 5.48 2.46
N ILE A 13 5.59 4.17 2.61
CA ILE A 13 4.38 3.44 2.99
C ILE A 13 3.98 3.76 4.42
N GLN A 14 4.92 3.71 5.37
CA GLN A 14 4.66 4.08 6.75
C GLN A 14 4.21 5.53 6.87
N PHE A 15 4.81 6.44 6.10
CA PHE A 15 4.39 7.84 6.04
C PHE A 15 2.95 7.98 5.53
N ALA A 16 2.60 7.32 4.42
CA ALA A 16 1.25 7.37 3.86
C ALA A 16 0.19 6.77 4.82
N VAL A 17 0.52 5.65 5.47
CA VAL A 17 -0.33 5.03 6.50
C VAL A 17 -0.50 5.95 7.71
N GLY A 18 0.57 6.60 8.17
CA GLY A 18 0.53 7.58 9.25
C GLY A 18 -0.34 8.79 8.91
N MET A 19 -0.19 9.34 7.71
CA MET A 19 -1.01 10.46 7.21
C MET A 19 -2.49 10.10 7.10
N ALA A 20 -2.81 8.88 6.66
CA ALA A 20 -4.19 8.38 6.65
C ALA A 20 -4.74 8.24 8.08
N GLY A 21 -3.93 7.73 9.02
CA GLY A 21 -4.28 7.60 10.43
C GLY A 21 -4.58 8.94 11.11
N LEU A 22 -3.80 9.98 10.82
CA LEU A 22 -4.02 11.35 11.31
C LEU A 22 -5.35 11.94 10.81
N LYS A 23 -5.83 11.52 9.65
CA LYS A 23 -7.15 11.90 9.10
C LYS A 23 -8.30 11.04 9.65
N GLY A 24 -8.04 10.18 10.64
CA GLY A 24 -9.02 9.25 11.21
C GLY A 24 -9.28 8.00 10.37
N GLY A 25 -8.57 7.83 9.25
CA GLY A 25 -8.68 6.66 8.38
C GLY A 25 -7.67 5.58 8.78
N LYS A 26 -8.14 4.41 9.22
CA LYS A 26 -7.27 3.24 9.36
C LYS A 26 -7.28 2.44 8.05
N PRO A 27 -6.12 2.07 7.49
CA PRO A 27 -6.10 1.15 6.36
C PRO A 27 -6.78 -0.15 6.77
N SER A 28 -7.65 -0.66 5.90
CA SER A 28 -8.31 -1.94 6.14
C SER A 28 -7.29 -3.08 6.21
N THR A 29 -7.66 -4.22 6.80
CA THR A 29 -6.81 -5.43 6.80
C THR A 29 -6.38 -5.83 5.38
N PHE A 30 -7.25 -5.63 4.39
CA PHE A 30 -6.90 -5.83 2.97
C PHE A 30 -5.75 -4.91 2.54
N THR A 31 -5.86 -3.61 2.84
CA THR A 31 -4.84 -2.61 2.48
C THR A 31 -3.51 -2.89 3.19
N GLN A 32 -3.55 -3.27 4.46
CA GLN A 32 -2.35 -3.60 5.25
C GLN A 32 -1.62 -4.81 4.66
N ASN A 33 -2.34 -5.89 4.36
CA ASN A 33 -1.75 -7.08 3.76
C ASN A 33 -1.17 -6.78 2.38
N LEU A 34 -1.90 -6.01 1.56
CA LEU A 34 -1.46 -5.64 0.22
C LEU A 34 -0.19 -4.77 0.24
N LEU A 35 -0.09 -3.82 1.17
CA LEU A 35 1.11 -3.01 1.37
C LEU A 35 2.31 -3.85 1.84
N ASN A 36 2.09 -4.80 2.75
CA ASN A 36 3.15 -5.70 3.21
C ASN A 36 3.69 -6.57 2.06
N HIS A 37 2.83 -7.10 1.20
CA HIS A 37 3.28 -7.83 0.00
C HIS A 37 4.10 -6.94 -0.95
N TYR A 38 3.75 -5.66 -1.07
CA TYR A 38 4.50 -4.69 -1.87
C TYR A 38 5.86 -4.38 -1.26
N GLU A 39 5.94 -4.18 0.06
CA GLU A 39 7.19 -3.98 0.80
C GLU A 39 8.14 -5.18 0.72
N ASN A 40 7.59 -6.39 0.58
CA ASN A 40 8.37 -7.61 0.42
C ASN A 40 8.72 -7.92 -1.05
N GLY A 41 8.32 -7.06 -2.00
CA GLY A 41 8.55 -7.27 -3.43
C GLY A 41 7.75 -8.42 -4.03
N GLN A 42 6.75 -8.94 -3.33
CA GLN A 42 5.88 -10.03 -3.78
C GLN A 42 4.82 -9.54 -4.78
N VAL A 43 4.48 -8.25 -4.73
CA VAL A 43 3.65 -7.57 -5.73
C VAL A 43 4.37 -6.34 -6.25
N THR A 44 4.16 -6.05 -7.53
CA THR A 44 4.69 -4.85 -8.20
C THR A 44 3.75 -3.66 -8.01
N SER A 45 4.23 -2.44 -8.30
CA SER A 45 3.42 -1.23 -8.21
C SER A 45 2.18 -1.27 -9.11
N VAL A 46 2.27 -1.96 -10.26
CA VAL A 46 1.14 -2.16 -11.18
C VAL A 46 0.08 -3.07 -10.54
N GLN A 47 0.50 -4.19 -9.95
CA GLN A 47 -0.40 -5.12 -9.26
C GLN A 47 -1.02 -4.49 -8.01
N LEU A 48 -0.24 -3.71 -7.26
CA LEU A 48 -0.72 -2.93 -6.12
C LEU A 48 -1.87 -2.00 -6.55
N LYS A 49 -1.64 -1.19 -7.59
CA LYS A 49 -2.65 -0.27 -8.13
C LYS A 49 -3.89 -1.02 -8.60
N GLN A 50 -3.73 -2.11 -9.31
CA GLN A 50 -4.84 -2.90 -9.84
C GLN A 50 -5.68 -3.53 -8.73
N ALA A 51 -5.05 -4.06 -7.68
CA ALA A 51 -5.73 -4.63 -6.53
C ALA A 51 -6.53 -3.58 -5.73
N ILE A 52 -5.98 -2.37 -5.55
CA ILE A 52 -6.69 -1.25 -4.93
C ILE A 52 -7.91 -0.86 -5.77
N LEU A 53 -7.73 -0.67 -7.09
CA LEU A 53 -8.84 -0.35 -7.99
C LEU A 53 -9.93 -1.43 -7.97
N GLN A 54 -9.57 -2.70 -8.04
CA GLN A 54 -10.56 -3.79 -7.98
C GLN A 54 -11.34 -3.83 -6.68
N LYS A 55 -10.69 -3.55 -5.54
CA LYS A 55 -11.35 -3.61 -4.23
C LYS A 55 -12.28 -2.43 -3.99
N TYR A 56 -11.82 -1.22 -4.34
CA TYR A 56 -12.51 0.02 -3.98
C TYR A 56 -13.34 0.63 -5.13
N ALA A 57 -12.98 0.40 -6.40
CA ALA A 57 -13.80 0.83 -7.52
C ALA A 57 -15.06 -0.03 -7.69
N LYS A 58 -15.06 -1.27 -7.18
CA LYS A 58 -16.28 -2.11 -7.12
C LYS A 58 -17.32 -1.63 -6.10
N ALA A 59 -17.01 -0.65 -5.25
CA ALA A 59 -17.95 -0.08 -4.30
C ALA A 59 -18.88 1.00 -4.90
N SER A 60 -18.75 1.28 -6.20
CA SER A 60 -19.62 2.21 -6.93
C SER A 60 -20.62 1.44 -7.79
N ASN A 61 -21.63 0.85 -7.15
CA ASN A 61 -22.88 0.41 -7.80
C ASN A 61 -24.04 0.65 -6.83
#